data_AF-A0A3D5CI45-F1
#
_entry.id   AF-A0A3D5CI45-F1
#
_cell.length_a   1.000
_cell.length_b   1.000
_cell.length_c   1.000
_cell.angle_alpha   90.00
_cell.angle_beta   90.00
_cell.angle_gamma   90.00
#
_symmetry.space_group_name_H-M   'P 1'
#
loop_
_entity.id
_entity.type
_entity.pdbx_description
1 polymer ?
#
loop_
_entity_poly.entity_id
_entity_poly.type
_entity_poly.pdbx_seq_one_letter_code
_entity_poly.pdbx_strand_id
1 'polypeptide(L)'
;AAGVTKIVFSSSAAVYGTPGVPLVVEDLPKRPASPYGESKLIGEWLIADQARATADTEAPLRHTSLRYFNVVGSADPSVYDT
;
A
#
# COMPACT_ATOMS: atom_id res chain seq x y z
N ALA A 1 5.16 -15.98 -17.98
CA ALA A 1 5.10 -14.76 -17.13
C ALA A 1 5.70 -13.57 -17.89
N ALA A 2 5.28 -12.34 -17.63
CA ALA A 2 5.62 -11.15 -18.42
C ALA A 2 6.98 -10.47 -18.06
N GLY A 3 7.81 -11.09 -17.22
CA GLY A 3 9.14 -10.54 -16.86
C GLY A 3 9.13 -9.29 -15.96
N VAL A 4 8.03 -9.01 -15.28
CA VAL A 4 7.89 -7.83 -14.40
C VAL A 4 8.65 -8.06 -13.08
N THR A 5 9.57 -7.15 -12.75
CA THR A 5 10.42 -7.22 -11.53
C THR A 5 10.21 -6.05 -10.58
N LYS A 6 9.24 -5.17 -10.86
CA LYS A 6 8.94 -3.99 -10.05
C LYS A 6 7.44 -3.81 -9.88
N ILE A 7 7.00 -3.51 -8.67
CA ILE A 7 5.59 -3.22 -8.36
C ILE A 7 5.48 -2.02 -7.41
N VAL A 8 4.58 -1.10 -7.74
CA VAL A 8 4.10 -0.06 -6.83
C VAL A 8 2.67 -0.43 -6.47
N PHE A 9 2.42 -0.69 -5.19
CA PHE A 9 1.10 -1.08 -4.72
C PHE A 9 0.39 0.09 -4.06
N SER A 10 -0.79 0.43 -4.58
CA SER A 10 -1.70 1.38 -3.96
C SER A 10 -2.35 0.74 -2.74
N SER A 11 -1.72 0.89 -1.58
CA SER A 11 -2.27 0.55 -0.27
C SER A 11 -3.13 1.70 0.28
N SER A 12 -3.46 1.66 1.56
CA SER A 12 -4.28 2.68 2.22
C SER A 12 -3.93 2.80 3.70
N ALA A 13 -4.07 4.00 4.26
CA ALA A 13 -4.01 4.23 5.70
C ALA A 13 -5.09 3.45 6.49
N ALA A 14 -6.12 2.92 5.81
CA ALA A 14 -7.10 2.02 6.40
C ALA A 14 -6.49 0.76 7.05
N VAL A 15 -5.24 0.38 6.69
CA VAL A 15 -4.52 -0.72 7.36
C VAL A 15 -4.26 -0.45 8.85
N TYR A 16 -4.28 0.81 9.29
CA TYR A 16 -4.07 1.18 10.69
C TYR A 16 -5.36 1.21 11.52
N GLY A 17 -6.55 1.10 10.90
CA GLY A 17 -7.84 1.20 11.59
C GLY A 17 -8.05 2.57 12.23
N THR A 18 -8.24 2.59 13.56
CA THR A 18 -8.41 3.82 14.36
C THR A 18 -7.22 3.99 15.32
N PRO A 19 -6.14 4.68 14.91
CA PRO A 19 -4.96 4.86 15.74
C PRO A 19 -5.25 5.76 16.95
N GLY A 20 -4.69 5.43 18.11
CA GLY A 20 -4.79 6.25 19.33
C GLY A 20 -3.77 7.38 19.43
N VAL A 21 -3.13 7.77 18.32
CA VAL A 21 -2.04 8.74 18.26
C VAL A 21 -2.31 9.82 17.20
N PRO A 22 -1.82 11.05 17.40
CA PRO A 22 -2.10 12.17 16.48
C PRO A 22 -1.31 12.10 15.16
N LEU A 23 -0.14 11.47 15.17
CA LEU A 23 0.70 11.27 13.99
C LEU A 23 0.82 9.78 13.70
N VAL A 24 0.42 9.38 12.50
CA VAL A 24 0.45 8.00 12.05
C VAL A 24 1.73 7.76 11.25
N VAL A 25 2.59 6.88 11.75
CA VAL A 25 3.86 6.46 11.09
C VAL A 25 3.81 4.99 10.68
N GLU A 26 4.70 4.57 9.78
CA GLU A 26 4.66 3.25 9.12
C GLU A 26 4.87 2.07 10.06
N ASP A 27 5.52 2.31 11.19
CA ASP A 27 5.81 1.33 12.24
C ASP A 27 4.63 1.08 13.18
N LEU A 28 3.55 1.87 13.06
CA LEU A 28 2.36 1.64 13.87
C LEU A 28 1.71 0.28 13.58
N PRO A 29 1.10 -0.36 14.60
CA PRO A 29 0.40 -1.62 14.41
C PRO A 29 -0.66 -1.52 13.32
N LYS A 30 -0.66 -2.49 12.41
CA LYS A 30 -1.69 -2.63 11.38
C LYS A 30 -2.87 -3.38 11.97
N ARG A 31 -3.96 -2.67 12.22
CA ARG A 31 -5.20 -3.17 12.86
C ARG A 31 -6.39 -2.68 12.05
N PRO A 32 -6.59 -3.18 10.82
CA PRO A 32 -7.68 -2.72 9.97
C PRO A 32 -9.04 -2.95 10.64
N ALA A 33 -9.94 -1.98 10.48
CA ALA A 33 -11.30 -2.02 11.04
C ALA A 33 -12.36 -2.42 10.01
N SER A 34 -11.95 -2.80 8.80
CA SER A 34 -12.84 -3.15 7.69
C SER A 34 -12.23 -4.20 6.76
N PRO A 35 -13.06 -4.98 6.04
CA PRO A 35 -12.58 -5.92 5.01
C PRO A 35 -11.74 -5.25 3.92
N TYR A 36 -12.02 -3.98 3.61
CA TYR A 36 -11.21 -3.20 2.67
C TYR A 36 -9.78 -2.98 3.21
N GLY A 37 -9.63 -2.51 4.45
CA GLY A 37 -8.32 -2.33 5.08
C GLY A 37 -7.54 -3.65 5.19
N GLU A 38 -8.24 -4.74 5.53
CA GLU A 38 -7.68 -6.09 5.57
C GLU A 38 -7.15 -6.53 4.20
N SER A 39 -7.93 -6.30 3.12
CA SER A 39 -7.50 -6.66 1.76
C SER A 39 -6.22 -5.94 1.33
N LYS A 40 -6.04 -4.68 1.74
CA LYS A 40 -4.83 -3.91 1.46
C LYS A 40 -3.64 -4.46 2.25
N LEU A 41 -3.84 -4.81 3.51
CA LEU A 41 -2.81 -5.40 4.36
C LEU A 41 -2.35 -6.77 3.84
N ILE A 42 -3.29 -7.63 3.44
CA ILE A 42 -3.00 -8.93 2.81
C ILE A 42 -2.19 -8.71 1.53
N GLY A 43 -2.58 -7.73 0.70
CA GLY A 43 -1.81 -7.37 -0.50
C GLY A 43 -0.36 -6.98 -0.18
N GLU A 44 -0.13 -6.19 0.86
CA GLU A 44 1.23 -5.86 1.32
C GLU A 44 2.04 -7.09 1.73
N TRP A 45 1.42 -8.03 2.47
CA TRP A 45 2.08 -9.28 2.89
C TRP A 45 2.46 -10.14 1.70
N LEU A 46 1.53 -10.40 0.78
CA LEU A 46 1.79 -11.23 -0.39
C LEU A 46 2.92 -10.68 -1.26
N ILE A 47 2.95 -9.36 -1.45
CA ILE A 47 4.01 -8.70 -2.23
C ILE A 47 5.36 -8.80 -1.51
N ALA A 48 5.38 -8.57 -0.19
CA ALA A 48 6.61 -8.68 0.60
C ALA A 48 7.15 -10.12 0.62
N ASP A 49 6.28 -11.12 0.75
CA ASP A 49 6.65 -12.52 0.73
C ASP A 49 7.15 -12.95 -0.65
N GLN A 50 6.53 -12.46 -1.72
CA GLN A 50 7.04 -12.71 -3.08
C GLN A 50 8.41 -12.07 -3.31
N ALA A 51 8.65 -10.89 -2.75
CA ALA A 51 9.97 -10.25 -2.81
C ALA A 51 11.03 -11.06 -2.06
N ARG A 52 10.71 -11.60 -0.87
CA ARG A 52 11.58 -12.52 -0.14
C ARG A 52 11.84 -13.79 -0.93
N ALA A 53 10.80 -14.40 -1.49
CA ALA A 53 10.91 -15.66 -2.24
C ALA A 53 11.75 -15.54 -3.52
N THR A 54 11.86 -14.34 -4.10
CA THR A 54 12.61 -14.10 -5.34
C THR A 54 13.96 -13.42 -5.10
N ALA A 55 14.34 -13.17 -3.85
CA ALA A 55 15.51 -12.35 -3.50
C ALA A 55 16.83 -12.87 -4.08
N ASP A 56 17.01 -14.19 -4.13
CA ASP A 56 18.24 -14.85 -4.60
C ASP A 56 18.21 -15.21 -6.10
N THR A 57 17.17 -14.80 -6.82
CA THR A 57 17.06 -15.05 -8.26
C THR A 57 17.80 -13.99 -9.08
N GLU A 58 18.05 -14.25 -10.37
CA GLU A 58 18.63 -13.26 -11.29
C GLU A 58 17.74 -12.02 -11.50
N ALA A 59 16.46 -12.11 -11.14
CA ALA A 59 15.44 -11.10 -11.38
C ALA A 59 14.51 -10.91 -10.15
N PRO A 60 15.05 -10.41 -9.02
CA PRO A 60 14.29 -10.29 -7.78
C PRO A 60 13.16 -9.27 -7.91
N LEU A 61 12.02 -9.52 -7.25
CA LEU A 61 10.93 -8.57 -7.18
C LEU A 61 11.29 -7.43 -6.23
N ARG A 62 11.30 -6.20 -6.75
CA ARG A 62 11.36 -4.97 -5.94
C ARG A 62 9.96 -4.39 -5.81
N HIS A 63 9.63 -3.92 -4.62
CA HIS A 63 8.30 -3.39 -4.37
C HIS A 63 8.30 -2.18 -3.44
N THR A 64 7.23 -1.41 -3.52
CA THR A 64 6.85 -0.44 -2.50
C THR A 64 5.33 -0.41 -2.37
N SER A 65 4.84 -0.17 -1.15
CA SER A 65 3.41 -0.07 -0.85
C SER A 65 3.13 1.32 -0.32
N LEU A 66 2.37 2.10 -1.07
CA LEU A 66 2.04 3.48 -0.72
C LEU A 66 0.71 3.51 0.04
N ARG A 67 0.75 3.88 1.33
CA ARG A 67 -0.44 3.93 2.19
C ARG A 67 -1.06 5.33 2.16
N TYR A 68 -1.91 5.58 1.16
CA TYR A 68 -2.58 6.87 1.04
C TYR A 68 -3.58 7.10 2.18
N PHE A 69 -3.65 8.33 2.67
CA PHE A 69 -4.78 8.82 3.46
C PHE A 69 -5.92 9.18 2.50
N ASN A 70 -6.56 10.33 2.70
CA ASN A 70 -7.58 10.82 1.80
C ASN A 70 -6.92 11.45 0.59
N VAL A 71 -7.25 10.94 -0.59
CA VAL A 71 -6.89 11.55 -1.87
C VAL A 71 -8.11 12.32 -2.34
N VAL A 72 -7.92 13.59 -2.67
CA VAL A 72 -8.96 14.48 -3.20
C VAL A 72 -8.41 15.22 -4.41
N GLY A 73 -9.29 15.54 -5.35
CA GLY A 73 -8.95 16.22 -6.59
C GLY A 73 -9.76 15.68 -7.77
N SER A 74 -9.64 16.34 -8.91
CA SER A 74 -10.28 15.96 -10.15
C SER A 74 -9.26 15.38 -11.13
N ALA A 75 -9.68 14.40 -11.91
CA ALA A 75 -8.95 13.99 -13.10
C ALA A 75 -9.17 14.97 -14.28
N ASP A 76 -10.25 15.74 -14.24
CA ASP A 76 -10.56 16.82 -15.19
C ASP A 76 -9.91 18.13 -14.71
N PRO A 77 -8.99 18.72 -15.49
CA PRO A 77 -8.29 19.94 -15.10
C PRO A 77 -9.19 21.18 -15.02
N SER A 78 -10.42 21.13 -15.55
CA SER A 78 -11.39 22.22 -15.46
C SER A 78 -12.13 22.26 -14.11
N VAL A 79 -12.08 21.18 -13.32
CA VAL A 79 -12.73 21.08 -12.02
C VAL A 79 -11.67 21.19 -10.92
N TYR A 80 -11.61 22.33 -10.25
CA TYR A 80 -10.73 22.60 -9.12
C TYR A 80 -11.50 23.28 -7.98
N ASP A 81 -11.02 23.11 -6.76
CA ASP A 81 -11.51 23.92 -5.63
C ASP A 81 -10.99 25.36 -5.77
N THR A 82 -11.88 26.34 -5.68
CA THR A 82 -11.55 27.77 -5.56
C THR A 82 -10.92 28.12 -4.23
#